data_AF-A0A358XKI0-F1
#
_entry.id   AF-A0A358XKI0-F1
#
_cell.length_a   1.000
_cell.length_b   1.000
_cell.length_c   1.000
_cell.angle_alpha   90.00
_cell.angle_beta   90.00
_cell.angle_gamma   90.00
#
_symmetry.space_group_name_H-M   'P 1'
#
loop_
_entity.id
_entity.type
_entity.pdbx_description
1 polymer ?
#
loop_
_entity_poly.entity_id
_entity_poly.type
_entity_poly.pdbx_seq_one_letter_code
_entity_poly.pdbx_strand_id
1 'polypeptide(L)'
;DESDWVKVSPMEGEGDTPITITVNKNTDIERTANLLLCLDDVQQASPLTVYQKGQKLQVEGDVVLQEDFNWLTYGSEIFNATSGETRIV
;
A
#
# COMPACT_ATOMS: atom_id res chain seq x y z
N ASP A 1 21.95 7.00 10.60
CA ASP A 1 21.22 6.24 9.57
C ASP A 1 20.77 7.18 8.48
N GLU A 2 21.51 7.20 7.37
CA GLU A 2 21.09 7.87 6.16
C GLU A 2 20.00 7.01 5.50
N SER A 3 18.88 7.62 5.09
CA SER A 3 17.81 6.87 4.43
C SER A 3 18.20 6.57 2.98
N ASP A 4 18.68 5.36 2.71
CA ASP A 4 19.16 4.91 1.38
C ASP A 4 18.11 5.03 0.24
N TRP A 5 16.84 5.23 0.59
CA TRP A 5 15.72 5.36 -0.34
C TRP A 5 15.40 6.80 -0.75
N VAL A 6 15.99 7.81 -0.11
CA VAL A 6 15.86 9.23 -0.49
C VAL A 6 17.25 9.78 -0.79
N LYS A 7 17.41 10.38 -1.97
CA LYS A 7 18.64 11.06 -2.38
C LYS A 7 18.34 12.52 -2.66
N VAL A 8 19.20 13.40 -2.16
CA VAL A 8 19.11 14.84 -2.39
C VAL A 8 20.37 15.27 -3.12
N SER A 9 20.21 16.00 -4.22
CA SER A 9 21.34 16.54 -4.99
C SER A 9 20.98 17.89 -5.60
N PRO A 10 21.82 18.92 -5.46
CA PRO A 10 23.02 18.96 -4.60
C PRO A 10 22.67 19.03 -3.10
N MET A 11 23.60 18.66 -2.21
CA MET A 11 23.43 18.78 -0.74
C MET A 11 23.70 20.19 -0.22
N GLU A 12 24.35 21.02 -1.03
CA GLU A 12 24.72 22.40 -0.72
C GLU A 12 24.39 23.27 -1.93
N GLY A 13 24.14 24.55 -1.68
CA GLY A 13 23.83 25.52 -2.72
C GLY A 13 23.76 26.92 -2.14
N GLU A 14 23.89 27.91 -3.00
CA GLU A 14 23.78 29.33 -2.66
C GLU A 14 22.62 29.96 -3.42
N GLY A 15 21.93 30.92 -2.78
CA GLY A 15 20.78 31.61 -3.39
C GLY A 15 19.68 30.64 -3.86
N ASP A 16 19.21 30.84 -5.09
CA ASP A 16 18.10 30.08 -5.68
C ASP A 16 18.56 28.75 -6.33
N THR A 17 19.44 28.00 -5.67
CA THR A 17 19.95 26.72 -6.20
C THR A 17 18.82 25.68 -6.27
N PRO A 18 18.50 25.11 -7.44
CA PRO A 18 17.49 24.07 -7.55
C PRO A 18 17.99 22.76 -6.92
N ILE A 19 17.17 22.18 -6.04
CA ILE A 19 17.46 20.90 -5.37
C ILE A 19 16.58 19.81 -5.98
N THR A 20 17.18 18.67 -6.31
CA THR A 20 16.46 17.48 -6.80
C THR A 20 16.39 16.42 -5.70
N ILE A 21 15.18 15.98 -5.39
CA ILE A 21 14.92 14.88 -4.44
C ILE A 21 14.47 13.66 -5.23
N THR A 22 15.26 12.59 -5.18
CA THR A 22 14.97 11.32 -5.84
C THR A 22 14.59 10.29 -4.79
N VAL A 23 13.42 9.66 -4.94
CA VAL A 23 12.94 8.61 -4.03
C VAL A 23 12.86 7.27 -4.74
N ASN A 24 13.37 6.22 -4.11
CA ASN A 24 13.18 4.85 -4.59
C ASN A 24 11.72 4.44 -4.44
N LYS A 25 11.27 3.47 -5.22
CA LYS A 25 9.94 2.85 -5.06
C LYS A 25 9.77 2.28 -3.63
N ASN A 26 8.60 2.47 -3.04
CA ASN A 26 8.23 1.87 -1.75
C ASN A 26 7.42 0.59 -1.99
N THR A 27 7.95 -0.56 -1.60
CA THR A 27 7.26 -1.87 -1.68
C THR A 27 6.52 -2.25 -0.40
N ASP A 28 6.68 -1.47 0.67
CA ASP A 28 6.05 -1.70 1.97
C ASP A 28 4.69 -0.98 2.07
N ILE A 29 4.23 -0.66 3.28
CA ILE A 29 2.94 0.02 3.52
C ILE A 29 3.06 1.53 3.32
N GLU A 30 3.91 2.18 4.10
CA GLU A 30 4.19 3.62 4.03
C GLU A 30 5.52 3.93 4.72
N ARG A 31 6.18 5.02 4.32
CA ARG A 31 7.39 5.51 4.96
C ARG A 31 7.53 7.02 4.87
N THR A 32 8.27 7.59 5.81
CA THR A 32 8.47 9.02 5.94
C THR A 32 9.95 9.34 6.17
N ALA A 33 10.47 10.36 5.52
CA ALA A 33 11.78 10.95 5.80
C ALA A 33 11.65 12.45 6.08
N ASN A 34 12.43 12.95 7.03
CA ASN A 34 12.51 14.37 7.33
C ASN A 34 13.87 14.89 6.85
N LEU A 35 13.84 15.80 5.89
CA LEU A 35 15.02 16.50 5.39
C LEU A 35 15.18 17.80 6.19
N LEU A 36 16.32 17.92 6.87
CA LEU A 36 16.68 19.11 7.63
C LEU A 36 17.47 20.04 6.71
N LEU A 37 16.98 21.27 6.55
CA LEU A 37 17.70 22.31 5.81
C LEU A 37 18.46 23.17 6.80
N CYS A 38 19.72 23.47 6.49
CA CYS A 38 20.55 24.38 7.26
C CYS A 38 20.94 25.57 6.39
N LEU A 39 20.88 26.77 6.96
CA LEU A 39 21.38 28.01 6.36
C LEU A 39 22.45 28.55 7.30
N ASP A 40 23.69 28.72 6.84
CA ASP A 40 24.81 29.18 7.65
C ASP A 40 24.95 28.42 8.99
N ASP A 41 24.91 27.08 8.94
CA ASP A 41 24.92 26.17 10.10
C ASP A 41 23.71 26.29 11.05
N VAL A 42 22.71 27.09 10.71
CA VAL A 42 21.45 27.21 11.45
C VAL A 42 20.38 26.32 10.82
N GLN A 43 19.97 25.29 11.55
CA GLN A 43 18.87 24.42 11.16
C GLN A 43 17.55 25.21 11.08
N GLN A 44 16.87 25.09 9.95
CA GLN A 44 15.55 25.69 9.74
C GLN A 44 14.49 24.98 10.60
N ALA A 45 13.56 25.74 11.15
CA ALA A 45 12.55 25.22 12.06
C ALA A 45 11.59 24.21 11.41
N SER A 46 11.36 24.35 10.10
CA SER A 46 10.43 23.50 9.34
C SER A 46 11.23 22.45 8.54
N PRO A 47 11.19 21.17 8.94
CA PRO A 47 11.75 20.11 8.12
C PRO A 47 10.94 19.94 6.83
N LEU A 48 11.60 19.58 5.74
CA LEU A 48 10.93 19.13 4.53
C LEU A 48 10.61 17.65 4.68
N THR A 49 9.34 17.33 4.90
CA THR A 49 8.87 15.95 5.07
C THR A 49 8.55 15.30 3.72
N VAL A 50 9.19 14.18 3.44
CA VAL A 50 8.91 13.30 2.31
C VAL A 50 8.05 12.15 2.81
N TYR A 51 6.77 12.17 2.47
CA TYR A 51 5.84 11.07 2.74
C TYR A 51 5.65 10.23 1.49
N GLN A 52 5.87 8.92 1.60
CA GLN A 52 5.77 7.99 0.48
C GLN A 52 4.88 6.80 0.82
N LYS A 53 3.72 6.75 0.17
CA LYS A 53 2.84 5.56 0.18
C LYS A 53 3.53 4.37 -0.47
N GLY A 54 3.28 3.20 0.07
CA GLY A 54 3.62 1.92 -0.53
C GLY A 54 2.82 1.65 -1.80
N GLN A 55 3.41 0.92 -2.74
CA GLN A 55 2.68 0.53 -3.96
C GLN A 55 1.64 -0.58 -3.73
N LYS A 56 1.59 -1.18 -2.54
CA LYS A 56 0.79 -2.38 -2.21
C LYS A 56 1.31 -3.63 -2.96
N LEU A 57 1.97 -4.52 -2.22
CA LEU A 57 2.11 -5.91 -2.63
C LEU A 57 0.83 -6.62 -2.20
N GLN A 58 0.09 -7.23 -3.13
CA GLN A 58 -0.76 -8.35 -2.73
C GLN A 58 0.19 -9.37 -2.10
N VAL A 59 0.01 -9.69 -0.83
CA VAL A 59 0.77 -10.79 -0.21
C VAL A 59 0.23 -12.11 -0.77
N GLU A 60 1.12 -13.09 -0.96
CA GLU A 60 0.70 -14.47 -1.23
C GLU A 60 -0.18 -14.93 -0.05
N GLY A 61 -1.49 -15.04 -0.27
CA GLY A 61 -2.49 -15.30 0.78
C GLY A 61 -3.48 -14.17 1.05
N ASP A 62 -3.36 -13.00 0.39
CA ASP A 62 -4.45 -12.02 0.37
C ASP A 62 -5.66 -12.66 -0.31
N VAL A 63 -6.71 -12.90 0.47
CA VAL A 63 -7.99 -13.42 -0.03
C VAL A 63 -8.63 -12.34 -0.89
N VAL A 64 -8.50 -12.48 -2.21
CA VAL A 64 -9.07 -11.52 -3.18
C VAL A 64 -10.61 -11.62 -3.24
N LEU A 65 -11.19 -12.73 -2.76
CA LEU A 65 -12.64 -12.94 -2.61
C LEU A 65 -12.91 -13.84 -1.39
N GLN A 66 -13.60 -13.33 -0.37
CA GLN A 66 -14.17 -14.13 0.71
C GLN A 66 -15.67 -14.26 0.42
N GLU A 67 -16.08 -15.37 -0.18
CA GLU A 67 -17.50 -15.68 -0.39
C GLU A 67 -18.00 -16.56 0.76
N ASP A 68 -18.92 -16.02 1.56
CA ASP A 68 -19.71 -16.80 2.50
C ASP A 68 -20.79 -17.56 1.71
N PHE A 69 -20.42 -18.71 1.13
CA PHE A 69 -21.35 -19.60 0.43
C PHE A 69 -22.36 -20.21 1.40
N ASN A 70 -23.41 -19.47 1.75
CA ASN A 70 -24.56 -20.02 2.45
C ASN A 70 -25.57 -20.57 1.43
N TRP A 71 -25.38 -21.83 1.04
CA TRP A 71 -26.25 -22.55 0.10
C TRP A 71 -27.72 -22.61 0.53
N LEU A 72 -28.01 -22.43 1.83
CA LEU A 72 -29.38 -22.45 2.36
C LEU A 72 -30.18 -21.18 2.08
N THR A 73 -29.53 -20.07 1.69
CA THR A 73 -30.21 -18.79 1.43
C THR A 73 -30.63 -18.63 -0.04
N TYR A 74 -29.96 -19.33 -0.96
CA TYR A 74 -30.22 -19.27 -2.39
C TYR A 74 -31.31 -20.26 -2.82
N GLY A 75 -32.51 -20.12 -2.25
CA GLY A 75 -33.72 -20.78 -2.76
C GLY A 75 -33.73 -22.30 -2.56
N SER A 76 -34.70 -22.78 -1.78
CA SER A 76 -35.03 -24.19 -1.62
C SER A 76 -34.85 -25.00 -2.92
N GLU A 77 -34.17 -26.14 -2.82
CA GLU A 77 -34.05 -27.10 -3.93
C GLU A 77 -35.48 -27.44 -4.44
N ILE A 78 -35.80 -27.06 -5.68
CA ILE A 78 -37.03 -27.52 -6.32
C ILE A 78 -36.79 -28.97 -6.76
N PHE A 79 -37.28 -29.92 -5.98
CA PHE A 79 -37.38 -31.30 -6.43
C PHE A 79 -38.48 -31.38 -7.48
N ASN A 80 -38.09 -31.51 -8.75
CA ASN A 80 -38.99 -32.08 -9.75
C ASN A 80 -39.17 -33.56 -9.41
N ALA A 81 -40.08 -33.87 -8.49
CA ALA A 81 -40.52 -35.24 -8.26
C ALA A 81 -41.20 -35.71 -9.54
N THR A 82 -40.49 -36.48 -10.36
CA THR A 82 -41.15 -37.24 -11.43
C THR A 82 -41.96 -38.31 -10.71
N SER A 83 -43.28 -38.16 -10.68
CA SER A 83 -44.20 -39.06 -10.00
C SER A 83 -43.94 -40.51 -10.46
N GLY A 84 -43.35 -41.33 -9.60
CA GLY A 84 -43.14 -42.75 -9.88
C GLY A 84 -41.89 -43.40 -9.30
N GLU A 85 -40.90 -42.63 -8.83
CA GLU A 85 -39.65 -43.22 -8.32
C GLU A 85 -39.63 -43.32 -6.79
N THR A 86 -39.75 -44.56 -6.27
CA THR A 86 -39.53 -44.87 -4.86
C THR A 86 -38.03 -44.99 -4.60
N ARG A 87 -37.48 -44.10 -3.78
CA ARG A 87 -36.09 -44.19 -3.30
C ARG A 87 -36.01 -45.35 -2.30
N ILE A 88 -35.33 -46.43 -2.66
CA ILE A 88 -35.00 -47.53 -1.74
C ILE A 88 -33.85 -47.06 -0.86
N VAL A 89 -34.07 -47.07 0.46
CA VAL A 89 -33.04 -46.87 1.49
C VAL A 89 -32.44 -48.19 1.93
#